data_AF-A0A5K1HJY7-F1
#
_entry.id   AF-A0A5K1HJY7-F1
#
_cell.length_a   1.000
_cell.length_b   1.000
_cell.length_c   1.000
_cell.angle_alpha   90.00
_cell.angle_beta   90.00
_cell.angle_gamma   90.00
#
_symmetry.space_group_name_H-M   'P 1'
#
loop_
_entity.id
_entity.type
_entity.pdbx_description
1 polymer ?
#
loop_
_entity_poly.entity_id
_entity_poly.type
_entity_poly.pdbx_seq_one_letter_code
_entity_poly.pdbx_strand_id
1 'polypeptide(L)'
;PKARVTFVQTVAELATRPQNIEALQSAGVMSLLRPLLLDNVPSISQSAALALGRLANMNEELAESVVNNEILPQLVMSLNEQN
;
A
#
# COMPACT_ATOMS: atom_id res chain seq x y z
N PRO A 1 -4.01 16.32 4.43
CA PRO A 1 -3.14 15.47 5.29
C PRO A 1 -3.93 14.41 6.10
N LYS A 2 -4.82 14.78 7.03
CA LYS A 2 -5.54 13.82 7.90
C LYS A 2 -6.34 12.75 7.13
N ALA A 3 -7.10 13.14 6.11
CA ALA A 3 -7.89 12.20 5.31
C ALA A 3 -7.03 11.12 4.62
N ARG A 4 -5.82 11.48 4.17
CA ARG A 4 -4.88 10.52 3.54
C ARG A 4 -4.36 9.52 4.56
N VAL A 5 -3.97 9.98 5.75
CA VAL A 5 -3.52 9.13 6.87
C VAL A 5 -4.63 8.16 7.26
N THR A 6 -5.85 8.66 7.47
CA THR A 6 -7.00 7.81 7.81
C THR A 6 -7.27 6.80 6.71
N PHE A 7 -7.22 7.21 5.43
CA PHE A 7 -7.41 6.30 4.31
C PHE A 7 -6.39 5.14 4.30
N VAL A 8 -5.09 5.43 4.37
CA VAL A 8 -4.07 4.36 4.35
C VAL A 8 -4.17 3.45 5.57
N GLN A 9 -4.49 3.99 6.74
CA GLN A 9 -4.71 3.20 7.95
C GLN A 9 -5.92 2.28 7.81
N THR A 10 -7.06 2.81 7.34
CA THR A 10 -8.26 2.01 7.09
C THR A 10 -8.01 0.93 6.05
N VAL A 11 -7.33 1.23 4.95
CA VAL A 11 -7.00 0.22 3.93
C VAL A 11 -6.05 -0.83 4.50
N ALA A 12 -5.02 -0.44 5.26
CA ALA A 12 -4.10 -1.38 5.92
C ALA A 12 -4.83 -2.31 6.90
N GLU A 13 -5.84 -1.80 7.60
CA GLU A 13 -6.65 -2.56 8.55
C GLU A 13 -7.64 -3.48 7.84
N LEU A 14 -8.34 -2.99 6.81
CA LEU A 14 -9.24 -3.81 5.99
C LEU A 14 -8.46 -4.92 5.27
N ALA A 15 -7.24 -4.64 4.81
CA ALA A 15 -6.34 -5.59 4.18
C ALA A 15 -5.79 -6.66 5.15
N THR A 16 -6.10 -6.61 6.45
CA THR A 16 -5.83 -7.74 7.37
C THR A 16 -6.84 -8.88 7.22
N ARG A 17 -8.01 -8.60 6.64
CA ARG A 17 -9.11 -9.56 6.54
C ARG A 17 -9.28 -10.00 5.08
N PRO A 18 -9.08 -11.28 4.74
CA PRO A 18 -9.14 -11.77 3.35
C PRO A 18 -10.50 -11.50 2.68
N GLN A 19 -11.59 -11.56 3.43
CA GLN A 19 -12.95 -11.21 2.97
C GLN A 19 -13.11 -9.79 2.42
N ASN A 20 -12.25 -8.84 2.82
CA ASN A 20 -12.30 -7.47 2.30
C ASN A 20 -11.44 -7.28 1.06
N ILE A 21 -10.57 -8.26 0.74
CA ILE A 21 -9.54 -8.11 -0.29
C ILE A 21 -10.17 -7.98 -1.68
N GLU A 22 -11.18 -8.80 -1.99
CA GLU A 22 -11.93 -8.66 -3.25
C GLU A 22 -12.55 -7.26 -3.39
N ALA A 23 -13.16 -6.73 -2.33
CA ALA A 23 -13.76 -5.40 -2.35
C ALA A 23 -12.70 -4.31 -2.54
N LEU A 24 -11.55 -4.43 -1.86
CA LEU A 24 -10.43 -3.49 -2.00
C LEU A 24 -9.81 -3.55 -3.40
N GLN A 25 -9.63 -4.76 -3.95
CA GLN A 25 -9.14 -4.97 -5.30
C GLN A 25 -10.10 -4.39 -6.34
N SER A 26 -11.40 -4.68 -6.21
CA SER A 26 -12.46 -4.13 -7.07
C SER A 26 -12.54 -2.60 -7.00
N ALA A 27 -12.29 -2.03 -5.81
CA ALA A 27 -12.21 -0.58 -5.63
C ALA A 27 -10.92 0.05 -6.20
N GLY A 28 -9.97 -0.75 -6.71
CA GLY A 28 -8.73 -0.25 -7.30
C GLY A 28 -7.78 0.38 -6.27
N VAL A 29 -7.77 -0.09 -5.02
CA VAL A 29 -6.99 0.55 -3.95
C VAL A 29 -5.49 0.61 -4.22
N MET A 30 -4.95 -0.30 -5.04
CA MET A 30 -3.55 -0.27 -5.43
C MET A 30 -3.16 1.00 -6.19
N SER A 31 -4.01 1.44 -7.12
CA SER A 31 -3.79 2.69 -7.85
C SER A 31 -3.89 3.91 -6.93
N LEU A 32 -4.66 3.82 -5.85
CA LEU A 32 -4.78 4.87 -4.83
C LEU A 32 -3.59 4.87 -3.86
N LEU A 33 -3.06 3.69 -3.50
CA LEU A 33 -1.92 3.54 -2.61
C LEU A 33 -0.60 3.94 -3.27
N ARG A 34 -0.48 3.82 -4.60
CA ARG A 34 0.72 4.20 -5.36
C ARG A 34 1.16 5.66 -5.14
N PRO A 35 0.31 6.69 -5.33
CA PRO A 35 0.68 8.08 -5.02
C PRO A 35 0.85 8.35 -3.51
N LEU A 36 0.22 7.53 -2.64
CA LEU A 36 0.36 7.66 -1.19
C LEU A 36 1.69 7.09 -0.68
N LEU A 37 2.27 6.12 -1.39
CA LEU A 37 3.63 5.64 -1.16
C LEU A 37 4.67 6.72 -1.45
N LEU A 38 4.42 7.53 -2.48
CA LEU A 38 5.22 8.69 -2.89
C LEU A 38 4.90 9.97 -2.10
N ASP A 39 4.08 9.89 -1.06
CA ASP A 39 3.70 11.07 -0.29
C ASP A 39 4.91 11.60 0.51
N ASN A 40 5.03 12.92 0.60
CA ASN A 40 6.10 13.61 1.33
C ASN A 40 6.07 13.33 2.85
N VAL A 41 4.97 12.76 3.37
CA VAL A 41 4.83 12.44 4.79
C VAL A 41 5.25 10.98 5.05
N PRO A 42 6.31 10.73 5.85
CA PRO A 42 6.83 9.39 6.12
C PRO A 42 5.80 8.42 6.73
N SER A 43 4.91 8.93 7.58
CA SER A 43 3.87 8.11 8.19
C SER A 43 2.83 7.62 7.17
N ILE A 44 2.53 8.42 6.13
CA ILE A 44 1.61 8.03 5.07
C ILE A 44 2.27 7.00 4.17
N SER A 45 3.51 7.25 3.72
CA SER A 45 4.23 6.33 2.85
C SER A 45 4.48 4.98 3.52
N GLN A 46 4.89 4.96 4.79
CA GLN A 46 5.05 3.71 5.56
C GLN A 46 3.72 2.95 5.71
N SER A 47 2.62 3.65 5.99
CA SER A 47 1.30 3.00 6.13
C SER A 47 0.81 2.46 4.79
N ALA A 48 1.05 3.19 3.69
CA ALA A 48 0.73 2.74 2.34
C ALA A 48 1.54 1.50 1.95
N ALA A 49 2.85 1.51 2.22
CA ALA A 49 3.73 0.36 2.04
C ALA A 49 3.25 -0.87 2.81
N LEU A 50 2.83 -0.68 4.07
CA LEU A 50 2.33 -1.76 4.91
C LEU A 50 0.99 -2.33 4.38
N ALA A 51 0.09 -1.45 3.92
CA ALA A 51 -1.15 -1.86 3.27
C ALA A 51 -0.86 -2.67 1.99
N LEU A 52 0.04 -2.19 1.15
CA LEU A 52 0.45 -2.85 -0.10
C LEU A 52 1.10 -4.21 0.17
N GLY A 53 2.00 -4.31 1.14
CA GLY A 53 2.62 -5.57 1.54
C GLY A 53 1.58 -6.58 2.06
N ARG A 54 0.58 -6.12 2.81
CA ARG A 54 -0.54 -6.98 3.26
C ARG A 54 -1.40 -7.47 2.09
N LEU A 55 -1.74 -6.59 1.15
CA LEU A 55 -2.49 -6.95 -0.05
C LEU A 55 -1.71 -7.96 -0.91
N ALA A 56 -0.41 -7.73 -1.11
CA ALA A 56 0.47 -8.66 -1.81
C ALA A 56 0.54 -10.03 -1.13
N ASN A 57 0.51 -10.08 0.20
CA ASN A 57 0.55 -11.33 0.95
C ASN A 57 -0.78 -12.11 0.95
N MET A 58 -1.86 -11.56 0.37
CA MET A 58 -3.17 -12.20 0.36
C MET A 58 -3.37 -13.14 -0.82
N ASN A 59 -2.91 -12.77 -2.01
CA ASN A 59 -2.92 -13.64 -3.19
C ASN A 59 -1.83 -13.24 -4.20
N GLU A 60 -1.52 -14.16 -5.10
CA GLU A 60 -0.43 -14.01 -6.08
C GLU A 60 -0.72 -12.90 -7.11
N GLU A 61 -1.98 -12.74 -7.51
CA GLU A 61 -2.42 -11.72 -8.47
C GLU A 61 -2.20 -10.28 -7.94
N LEU A 62 -2.43 -10.09 -6.64
CA LEU A 62 -2.14 -8.83 -5.94
C LEU A 62 -0.65 -8.67 -5.73
N ALA A 63 0.09 -9.74 -5.42
CA ALA A 63 1.54 -9.69 -5.33
C ALA A 63 2.17 -9.24 -6.66
N GLU A 64 1.74 -9.82 -7.78
CA GLU A 64 2.15 -9.40 -9.13
C GLU A 64 1.78 -7.95 -9.39
N SER A 65 0.58 -7.53 -9.00
CA SER A 65 0.16 -6.14 -9.15
C SER A 65 1.04 -5.19 -8.34
N VAL A 66 1.49 -5.55 -7.13
CA VAL A 66 2.45 -4.76 -6.35
C VAL A 66 3.81 -4.68 -7.02
N VAL A 67 4.31 -5.78 -7.58
CA VAL A 67 5.59 -5.84 -8.32
C VAL A 67 5.51 -5.00 -9.60
N ASN A 68 4.46 -5.15 -10.39
CA ASN A 68 4.22 -4.42 -11.63
C ASN A 68 4.04 -2.92 -11.42
N ASN A 69 3.62 -2.49 -10.22
CA ASN A 69 3.49 -1.08 -9.88
C ASN A 69 4.80 -0.44 -9.35
N GLU A 70 5.93 -1.15 -9.43
CA GLU A 70 7.28 -0.68 -9.00
C GLU A 70 7.34 -0.28 -7.52
N ILE A 71 6.48 -0.86 -6.70
CA ILE A 71 6.32 -0.50 -5.28
C ILE A 71 7.54 -0.94 -4.46
N LEU A 72 8.18 -2.06 -4.85
CA LEU A 72 9.35 -2.62 -4.17
C LEU A 72 10.63 -1.77 -4.31
N PRO A 73 11.08 -1.37 -5.51
CA PRO A 73 12.28 -0.52 -5.63
C PRO A 73 12.10 0.85 -4.97
N GLN A 74 10.88 1.39 -4.97
CA GLN A 74 10.54 2.63 -4.27
C GLN A 74 10.65 2.50 -2.75
N LEU A 75 10.15 1.40 -2.19
CA LEU A 75 10.30 1.08 -0.76
C LEU A 75 11.77 0.95 -0.35
N VAL A 76 12.57 0.26 -1.16
CA VAL A 76 14.01 0.10 -0.92
C VAL A 76 14.72 1.45 -0.99
N MET A 77 14.39 2.32 -1.95
CA MET A 77 14.94 3.68 -2.00
C MET A 77 14.56 4.51 -0.77
N SER A 78 13.29 4.52 -0.37
CA SER A 78 12.85 5.28 0.82
C SER A 78 13.45 4.75 2.13
N LEU A 79 13.75 3.46 2.20
CA LEU A 79 14.49 2.86 3.33
C LEU A 79 15.97 3.22 3.29
N ASN A 80 16.57 3.31 2.09
CA ASN A 80 17.98 3.65 1.91
C ASN A 80 18.27 5.15 2.14
N GLU A 81 17.29 6.03 1.90
CA GLU A 81 17.38 7.46 2.25
C GLU A 81 17.28 7.74 3.77
N GLN A 82 16.88 6.75 4.58
CA GLN A 82 16.82 6.88 6.05
C GLN A 82 18.09 6.38 6.78
N ASN A 83 19.16 6.02 6.06
CA ASN A 83 20.45 5.59 6.64
C ASN A 83 21.52 6.67 6.57
#